data_AF-A0A0C1R491-F1
#
_entry.id   AF-A0A0C1R491-F1
#
_cell.length_a   1.000
_cell.length_b   1.000
_cell.length_c   1.000
_cell.angle_alpha   90.00
_cell.angle_beta   90.00
_cell.angle_gamma   90.00
#
_symmetry.space_group_name_H-M   'P 1'
#
loop_
_entity.id
_entity.type
_entity.pdbx_description
1 polymer ?
#
loop_
_entity_poly.entity_id
_entity_poly.type
_entity_poly.pdbx_seq_one_letter_code
_entity_poly.pdbx_strand_id
1 'polypeptide(L)'
;MRIAQVSPLWEQVPPPAYGGVELVVSLLAEELIRRGHEVTLFASGDSSSLAKIESVHSQALRLDPTVKEPSVYETLQLMRVYEQAHKFDVIHSHVGYPALPYARLVETPTIHTLHGILTLDSEKVFKYARSQPFVSISNAQREPRVGLNYVATVYNGIDPMTYKFYPQAESSPYLAFLGRISPEKGAHLAIEIAKRSGWHLKIAGKVDVVDVDYFEQQIKPHIDGTQIEYLGEANH
;
A
#
# COMPACT_ATOMS: atom_id res chain seq x y z
N MET A 1 0.53 -14.03 20.69
CA MET A 1 1.89 -13.77 20.16
C MET A 1 2.14 -12.27 20.21
N ARG A 2 3.42 -11.88 20.29
CA ARG A 2 3.91 -10.51 20.14
C ARG A 2 4.33 -10.29 18.70
N ILE A 3 3.66 -9.39 17.99
CA ILE A 3 3.81 -9.19 16.54
C ILE A 3 4.28 -7.76 16.27
N ALA A 4 5.37 -7.61 15.53
CA ALA A 4 5.73 -6.33 14.94
C ALA A 4 5.10 -6.21 13.54
N GLN A 5 4.15 -5.30 13.37
CA GLN A 5 3.62 -4.94 12.05
C GLN A 5 4.40 -3.74 11.51
N VAL A 6 5.05 -3.89 10.35
CA VAL A 6 5.90 -2.84 9.78
C VAL A 6 5.25 -2.28 8.51
N SER A 7 4.67 -1.09 8.63
CA SER A 7 4.03 -0.35 7.55
C SER A 7 5.06 0.49 6.77
N PRO A 8 4.80 0.84 5.49
CA PRO A 8 5.42 2.01 4.89
C PRO A 8 5.08 3.28 5.68
N LEU A 9 5.95 4.29 5.58
CA LEU A 9 5.79 5.59 6.24
C LEU A 9 5.16 6.66 5.33
N TRP A 10 4.79 6.30 4.11
CA TRP A 10 4.34 7.25 3.09
C TRP A 10 2.96 7.82 3.38
N GLU A 11 2.04 6.96 3.83
CA GLU A 11 0.71 7.33 4.27
C GLU A 11 0.51 7.00 5.75
N GLN A 12 -0.50 7.62 6.35
CA GLN A 12 -0.97 7.30 7.70
C GLN A 12 -1.60 5.89 7.73
N VAL A 13 -1.57 5.21 8.89
CA VAL A 13 -2.29 3.96 9.12
C VAL A 13 -3.43 4.18 10.13
N PRO A 14 -4.71 3.95 9.78
CA PRO A 14 -5.23 3.85 8.41
C PRO A 14 -5.06 5.18 7.65
N PRO A 15 -5.07 5.14 6.31
CA PRO A 15 -4.99 6.35 5.51
C PRO A 15 -6.34 7.09 5.50
N PRO A 16 -6.35 8.44 5.52
CA PRO A 16 -7.59 9.21 5.44
C PRO A 16 -8.17 9.21 4.01
N ALA A 17 -7.31 8.98 3.02
CA ALA A 17 -7.66 8.88 1.62
C ALA A 17 -6.82 7.81 0.93
N TYR A 18 -6.05 8.10 -0.11
CA TYR A 18 -5.26 7.06 -0.77
C TYR A 18 -4.25 6.41 0.18
N GLY A 19 -4.24 5.07 0.23
CA GLY A 19 -3.19 4.31 0.93
C GLY A 19 -3.46 2.80 0.93
N GLY A 20 -3.25 2.14 -0.20
CA GLY A 20 -3.63 0.72 -0.34
C GLY A 20 -2.90 -0.23 0.62
N VAL A 21 -1.61 -0.01 0.87
CA VAL A 21 -0.82 -0.87 1.77
C VAL A 21 -1.18 -0.59 3.22
N GLU A 22 -1.25 0.69 3.58
CA GLU A 22 -1.55 1.18 4.91
C GLU A 22 -2.97 0.78 5.35
N LEU A 23 -3.94 0.76 4.43
CA LEU A 23 -5.28 0.25 4.70
C LEU A 23 -5.24 -1.25 5.05
N VAL A 24 -4.50 -2.07 4.29
CA VAL A 24 -4.35 -3.50 4.56
C VAL A 24 -3.64 -3.75 5.89
N VAL A 25 -2.58 -2.98 6.18
CA VAL A 25 -1.85 -3.07 7.46
C VAL A 25 -2.77 -2.71 8.63
N SER A 26 -3.58 -1.66 8.50
CA SER A 26 -4.58 -1.28 9.51
C SER A 26 -5.55 -2.44 9.78
N LEU A 27 -6.25 -2.94 8.76
CA LEU A 27 -7.20 -4.03 8.90
C LEU A 27 -6.58 -5.28 9.53
N LEU A 28 -5.35 -5.61 9.15
CA LEU A 28 -4.63 -6.75 9.70
C LEU A 28 -4.24 -6.54 11.17
N ALA A 29 -3.68 -5.38 11.51
CA ALA A 29 -3.26 -5.07 12.88
C ALA A 29 -4.46 -5.11 13.84
N GLU A 30 -5.56 -4.47 13.46
CA GLU A 30 -6.79 -4.43 14.25
C GLU A 30 -7.37 -5.84 14.47
N GLU A 31 -7.43 -6.65 13.42
CA GLU A 31 -7.95 -8.02 13.52
C GLU A 31 -7.02 -8.95 14.33
N LEU A 32 -5.70 -8.78 14.23
CA LEU A 32 -4.75 -9.53 15.07
C LEU A 32 -4.95 -9.20 16.56
N ILE A 33 -5.19 -7.94 16.91
CA ILE A 33 -5.48 -7.54 18.29
C ILE A 33 -6.78 -8.16 18.77
N ARG A 34 -7.85 -8.11 17.95
CA ARG A 34 -9.15 -8.73 18.28
C ARG A 34 -9.04 -10.24 18.52
N ARG A 35 -8.08 -10.89 17.86
CA ARG A 35 -7.76 -12.31 18.06
C ARG A 35 -6.88 -12.59 19.29
N GLY A 36 -6.51 -11.58 20.06
CA GLY A 36 -5.75 -11.72 21.30
C GLY A 36 -4.23 -11.68 21.13
N HIS A 37 -3.73 -11.14 20.01
CA HIS A 37 -2.29 -10.91 19.83
C HIS A 37 -1.87 -9.53 20.37
N GLU A 38 -0.65 -9.44 20.87
CA GLU A 38 -0.01 -8.17 21.22
C GLU A 38 0.67 -7.61 19.97
N VAL A 39 0.19 -6.47 19.47
CA VAL A 39 0.69 -5.88 18.22
C VAL A 39 1.39 -4.54 18.51
N THR A 40 2.62 -4.43 18.03
CA THR A 40 3.31 -3.14 17.87
C THR A 40 3.30 -2.77 16.40
N LEU A 41 2.70 -1.63 16.07
CA LEU A 41 2.64 -1.07 14.73
C LEU A 41 3.76 -0.05 14.54
N PHE A 42 4.69 -0.35 13.63
CA PHE A 42 5.68 0.59 13.14
C PHE A 42 5.11 1.32 11.93
N ALA A 43 4.77 2.59 12.12
CA ALA A 43 4.09 3.45 11.16
C ALA A 43 4.41 4.93 11.44
N SER A 44 3.84 5.84 10.65
CA SER A 44 3.97 7.28 10.90
C SER A 44 3.31 7.70 12.22
N GLY A 45 3.82 8.76 12.84
CA GLY A 45 3.41 9.18 14.20
C GLY A 45 1.99 9.73 14.32
N ASP A 46 1.39 10.12 13.19
CA ASP A 46 0.00 10.54 13.08
C ASP A 46 -0.96 9.36 12.92
N SER A 47 -0.46 8.12 12.79
CA SER A 47 -1.29 6.91 12.68
C SER A 47 -2.21 6.71 13.89
N SER A 48 -3.33 6.01 13.67
CA SER A 48 -4.31 5.67 14.70
C SER A 48 -4.64 4.19 14.64
N SER A 49 -4.40 3.47 15.72
CA SER A 49 -4.62 2.03 15.80
C SER A 49 -4.84 1.60 17.25
N LEU A 50 -5.49 0.46 17.47
CA LEU A 50 -5.50 -0.22 18.77
C LEU A 50 -4.12 -0.77 19.16
N ALA A 51 -3.21 -0.92 18.19
CA ALA A 51 -1.84 -1.36 18.41
C ALA A 51 -1.03 -0.31 19.18
N LYS A 52 0.04 -0.75 19.85
CA LYS A 52 1.07 0.19 20.30
C LYS A 52 1.77 0.76 19.06
N ILE A 53 1.70 2.07 18.86
CA ILE A 53 2.41 2.72 17.75
C ILE A 53 3.86 3.03 18.16
N GLU A 54 4.81 2.64 17.31
CA GLU A 54 6.19 3.11 17.36
C GLU A 54 6.52 3.84 16.06
N SER A 55 6.97 5.09 16.17
CA SER A 55 7.27 5.93 15.04
C SER A 55 8.64 6.56 15.14
N VAL A 56 9.22 6.85 13.98
CA VAL A 56 10.47 7.60 13.81
C VAL A 56 10.23 9.00 13.21
N HIS A 57 8.98 9.33 12.85
CA HIS A 57 8.58 10.63 12.33
C HIS A 57 7.17 11.02 12.76
N SER A 58 6.90 12.31 12.99
CA SER A 58 5.63 12.73 13.60
C SER A 58 4.41 12.57 12.70
N GLN A 59 4.58 12.49 11.38
CA GLN A 59 3.49 12.41 10.41
C GLN A 59 3.87 11.55 9.20
N ALA A 60 2.90 11.23 8.34
CA ALA A 60 3.16 10.54 7.08
C ALA A 60 4.15 11.34 6.20
N LEU A 61 5.16 10.67 5.62
CA LEU A 61 6.25 11.34 4.90
C LEU A 61 5.73 12.16 3.71
N ARG A 62 4.65 11.74 3.07
CA ARG A 62 4.03 12.48 1.96
C ARG A 62 3.51 13.85 2.38
N LEU A 63 2.98 13.97 3.60
CA LEU A 63 2.38 15.20 4.10
C LEU A 63 3.42 16.20 4.63
N ASP A 64 4.69 15.79 4.72
CA ASP A 64 5.77 16.61 5.23
C ASP A 64 6.63 17.18 4.09
N PRO A 65 6.43 18.47 3.69
CA PRO A 65 7.21 19.08 2.62
C PRO A 65 8.69 19.31 2.99
N THR A 66 9.04 19.17 4.27
CA THR A 66 10.41 19.35 4.77
C THR A 66 11.26 18.10 4.55
N VAL A 67 10.65 16.93 4.37
CA VAL A 67 11.34 15.67 4.06
C VAL A 67 11.98 15.76 2.67
N LYS A 68 13.32 15.62 2.63
CA LYS A 68 14.10 15.58 1.37
C LYS A 68 14.65 14.20 1.04
N GLU A 69 14.88 13.38 2.07
CA GLU A 69 15.44 12.04 1.94
C GLU A 69 14.56 11.02 2.68
N PRO A 70 13.43 10.59 2.08
CA PRO A 70 12.50 9.63 2.70
C PRO A 70 13.17 8.34 3.15
N SER A 71 14.20 7.89 2.42
CA SER A 71 14.97 6.68 2.72
C SER A 71 15.67 6.72 4.08
N VAL A 72 15.99 7.91 4.62
CA VAL A 72 16.55 8.05 5.97
C VAL A 72 15.55 7.59 7.02
N TYR A 73 14.29 7.99 6.89
CA TYR A 73 13.22 7.61 7.81
C TYR A 73 12.85 6.13 7.67
N GLU A 74 12.79 5.62 6.43
CA GLU A 74 12.57 4.19 6.17
C GLU A 74 13.69 3.33 6.79
N THR A 75 14.94 3.76 6.66
CA THR A 75 16.10 3.10 7.27
C THR A 75 16.04 3.17 8.79
N LEU A 76 15.73 4.33 9.36
CA LEU A 76 15.62 4.53 10.81
C LEU A 76 14.50 3.68 11.41
N GLN A 77 13.35 3.56 10.73
CA GLN A 77 12.28 2.64 11.14
C GLN A 77 12.78 1.20 11.21
N LEU A 78 13.48 0.73 10.17
CA LEU A 78 13.98 -0.65 10.15
C LEU A 78 15.05 -0.88 11.20
N MET A 79 15.97 0.06 11.43
CA MET A 79 16.90 -0.01 12.56
C MET A 79 16.13 -0.18 13.87
N ARG A 80 15.11 0.65 14.11
CA ARG A 80 14.31 0.60 15.33
C ARG A 80 13.52 -0.70 15.51
N VAL A 81 12.96 -1.25 14.44
CA VAL A 81 12.28 -2.55 14.46
C VAL A 81 13.25 -3.65 14.88
N TYR A 82 14.40 -3.73 14.20
CA TYR A 82 15.30 -4.87 14.32
C TYR A 82 16.22 -4.81 15.55
N GLU A 83 16.53 -3.62 16.08
CA GLU A 83 17.22 -3.46 17.38
C GLU A 83 16.47 -4.12 18.54
N GLN A 84 15.15 -4.26 18.41
CA GLN A 84 14.29 -4.89 19.41
C GLN A 84 13.58 -6.14 18.89
N ALA A 85 14.10 -6.76 17.82
CA ALA A 85 13.53 -7.96 17.21
C ALA A 85 13.24 -9.07 18.24
N HIS A 86 14.14 -9.26 19.22
CA HIS A 86 14.03 -10.26 20.29
C HIS A 86 12.79 -10.10 21.19
N LYS A 87 12.10 -8.95 21.14
CA LYS A 87 10.84 -8.72 21.87
C LYS A 87 9.62 -9.29 21.15
N PHE A 88 9.74 -9.67 19.88
CA PHE A 88 8.65 -10.16 19.05
C PHE A 88 8.80 -11.64 18.77
N ASP A 89 7.67 -12.32 18.63
CA ASP A 89 7.63 -13.71 18.19
C ASP A 89 7.70 -13.78 16.64
N VAL A 90 7.23 -12.71 15.96
CA VAL A 90 7.30 -12.56 14.50
C VAL A 90 7.31 -11.07 14.11
N ILE A 91 8.07 -10.74 13.06
CA ILE A 91 8.04 -9.43 12.38
C ILE A 91 7.31 -9.64 11.05
N HIS A 92 6.26 -8.86 10.79
CA HIS A 92 5.52 -8.89 9.54
C HIS A 92 5.77 -7.58 8.77
N SER A 93 6.52 -7.68 7.68
CA SER A 93 6.99 -6.54 6.90
C SER A 93 6.16 -6.31 5.64
N HIS A 94 5.74 -5.05 5.45
CA HIS A 94 5.01 -4.58 4.26
C HIS A 94 5.83 -3.57 3.43
N VAL A 95 7.10 -3.34 3.76
CA VAL A 95 7.96 -2.31 3.13
C VAL A 95 8.83 -2.82 1.98
N GLY A 96 8.68 -4.09 1.58
CA GLY A 96 9.42 -4.67 0.45
C GLY A 96 10.87 -5.05 0.78
N TYR A 97 11.78 -4.89 -0.19
CA TYR A 97 13.17 -5.34 -0.08
C TYR A 97 14.03 -4.66 1.00
N PRO A 98 13.80 -3.40 1.43
CA PRO A 98 14.62 -2.74 2.45
C PRO A 98 14.72 -3.51 3.78
N ALA A 99 13.72 -4.32 4.13
CA ALA A 99 13.74 -5.13 5.34
C ALA A 99 14.63 -6.39 5.25
N LEU A 100 14.97 -6.85 4.04
CA LEU A 100 15.66 -8.13 3.81
C LEU A 100 17.08 -8.23 4.43
N PRO A 101 17.93 -7.18 4.38
CA PRO A 101 19.24 -7.24 5.00
C PRO A 101 19.16 -7.49 6.51
N TYR A 102 18.22 -6.84 7.19
CA TYR A 102 18.03 -6.94 8.63
C TYR A 102 17.42 -8.26 9.08
N ALA A 103 16.46 -8.80 8.31
CA ALA A 103 15.83 -10.10 8.58
C ALA A 103 16.85 -11.25 8.69
N ARG A 104 18.02 -11.12 8.05
CA ARG A 104 19.10 -12.12 8.10
C ARG A 104 20.03 -11.97 9.32
N LEU A 105 19.91 -10.88 10.07
CA LEU A 105 20.82 -10.54 11.17
C LEU A 105 20.20 -10.80 12.56
N VAL A 106 18.95 -11.27 12.61
CA VAL A 106 18.21 -11.54 13.84
C VAL A 106 17.64 -12.96 13.84
N GLU A 107 17.38 -13.50 15.03
CA GLU A 107 16.76 -14.82 15.19
C GLU A 107 15.23 -14.79 15.02
N THR A 108 14.60 -13.65 15.35
CA THR A 108 13.15 -13.47 15.20
C THR A 108 12.74 -13.61 13.72
N PRO A 109 11.77 -14.47 13.38
CA PRO A 109 11.37 -14.66 11.99
C PRO A 109 10.70 -13.40 11.42
N THR A 110 11.11 -13.00 10.22
CA THR A 110 10.44 -11.96 9.44
C THR A 110 9.65 -12.56 8.28
N ILE A 111 8.35 -12.29 8.20
CA ILE A 111 7.49 -12.61 7.05
C ILE A 111 7.28 -11.34 6.22
N HIS A 112 7.38 -11.47 4.90
CA HIS A 112 7.27 -10.34 3.98
C HIS A 112 6.03 -10.45 3.10
N THR A 113 5.10 -9.50 3.18
CA THR A 113 4.02 -9.39 2.19
C THR A 113 4.44 -8.48 1.05
N LEU A 114 4.36 -8.99 -0.17
CA LEU A 114 4.72 -8.24 -1.38
C LEU A 114 3.50 -7.42 -1.85
N HIS A 115 3.68 -6.11 -2.03
CA HIS A 115 2.63 -5.21 -2.56
C HIS A 115 2.94 -4.65 -3.95
N GLY A 116 4.22 -4.55 -4.28
CA GLY A 116 4.70 -3.98 -5.54
C GLY A 116 4.96 -5.00 -6.63
N ILE A 117 5.22 -4.48 -7.83
CA ILE A 117 5.73 -5.26 -8.97
C ILE A 117 7.22 -5.56 -8.79
N LEU A 118 7.66 -6.71 -9.31
CA LEU A 118 9.07 -7.08 -9.35
C LEU A 118 9.70 -6.51 -10.63
N THR A 119 10.43 -5.40 -10.48
CA THR A 119 11.28 -4.85 -11.55
C THR A 119 12.53 -5.71 -11.75
N LEU A 120 13.19 -5.59 -12.92
CA LEU A 120 14.47 -6.25 -13.19
C LEU A 120 15.57 -5.89 -12.18
N ASP A 121 15.51 -4.69 -11.60
CA ASP A 121 16.47 -4.28 -10.57
C ASP A 121 16.15 -4.90 -9.22
N SER A 122 14.89 -4.84 -8.78
CA SER A 122 14.47 -5.44 -7.50
C SER A 122 14.66 -6.97 -7.51
N GLU A 123 14.56 -7.62 -8.67
CA GLU A 123 14.79 -9.05 -8.83
C GLU A 123 16.18 -9.47 -8.31
N LYS A 124 17.20 -8.63 -8.43
CA LYS A 124 18.57 -8.93 -7.97
C LYS A 124 18.60 -9.18 -6.45
N VAL A 125 17.98 -8.28 -5.67
CA VAL A 125 17.93 -8.40 -4.20
C VAL A 125 16.98 -9.51 -3.76
N PHE A 126 15.84 -9.67 -4.44
CA PHE A 126 14.90 -10.74 -4.14
C PHE A 126 15.45 -12.13 -4.44
N LYS A 127 16.22 -12.32 -5.53
CA LYS A 127 16.96 -13.56 -5.79
C LYS A 127 17.99 -13.86 -4.71
N TYR A 128 18.72 -12.85 -4.26
CA TYR A 128 19.72 -13.01 -3.20
C TYR A 128 19.09 -13.44 -1.87
N ALA A 129 17.91 -12.91 -1.54
CA ALA A 129 17.16 -13.21 -0.32
C ALA A 129 16.02 -14.23 -0.51
N ARG A 130 16.03 -15.02 -1.58
CA ARG A 130 14.91 -15.88 -2.01
C ARG A 130 14.42 -16.91 -0.97
N SER A 131 15.25 -17.22 0.03
CA SER A 131 14.90 -18.15 1.12
C SER A 131 14.03 -17.52 2.21
N GLN A 132 13.97 -16.19 2.31
CA GLN A 132 13.07 -15.49 3.24
C GLN A 132 11.61 -15.87 2.97
N PRO A 133 10.74 -15.91 3.99
CA PRO A 133 9.35 -16.31 3.79
C PRO A 133 8.52 -15.15 3.23
N PHE A 134 8.00 -15.35 2.01
CA PHE A 134 7.20 -14.35 1.30
C PHE A 134 5.72 -14.75 1.25
N VAL A 135 4.84 -13.77 1.38
CA VAL A 135 3.40 -13.89 1.14
C VAL A 135 3.06 -13.05 -0.10
N SER A 136 2.39 -13.69 -1.06
CA SER A 136 1.85 -12.97 -2.22
C SER A 136 0.40 -12.55 -1.97
N ILE A 137 0.00 -11.37 -2.46
CA ILE A 137 -1.38 -10.88 -2.36
C ILE A 137 -2.30 -11.45 -3.43
N SER A 138 -1.76 -12.25 -4.34
CA SER A 138 -2.51 -13.08 -5.28
C SER A 138 -1.62 -14.20 -5.84
N ASN A 139 -2.23 -15.22 -6.45
CA ASN A 139 -1.46 -16.22 -7.21
C ASN A 139 -0.83 -15.61 -8.46
N ALA A 140 -1.48 -14.60 -9.08
CA ALA A 140 -0.97 -13.93 -10.27
C ALA A 140 0.27 -13.05 -10.01
N GLN A 141 0.47 -12.60 -8.76
CA GLN A 141 1.67 -11.87 -8.37
C GLN A 141 2.92 -12.77 -8.27
N ARG A 142 2.75 -14.10 -8.18
CA ARG A 142 3.90 -15.01 -8.03
C ARG A 142 4.70 -15.03 -9.32
N GLU A 143 6.02 -14.82 -9.19
CA GLU A 143 6.96 -14.78 -10.31
C GLU A 143 7.90 -15.99 -10.28
N PRO A 144 7.59 -17.10 -10.98
CA PRO A 144 8.40 -18.33 -10.93
C PRO A 144 9.87 -18.12 -11.29
N ARG A 145 10.15 -17.16 -12.17
CA ARG A 145 11.51 -16.79 -12.63
C ARG A 145 12.44 -16.33 -11.50
N VAL A 146 11.90 -15.82 -10.40
CA VAL A 146 12.68 -15.35 -9.25
C VAL A 146 12.93 -16.49 -8.26
N GLY A 147 12.02 -17.48 -8.22
CA GLY A 147 12.14 -18.65 -7.34
C GLY A 147 12.08 -18.29 -5.86
N LEU A 148 11.19 -17.36 -5.49
CA LEU A 148 10.97 -16.97 -4.09
C LEU A 148 10.28 -18.07 -3.29
N ASN A 149 10.63 -18.16 -2.01
CA ASN A 149 9.96 -19.00 -1.03
C ASN A 149 8.59 -18.39 -0.63
N TYR A 150 7.60 -18.55 -1.51
CA TYR A 150 6.22 -18.17 -1.22
C TYR A 150 5.58 -19.16 -0.23
N VAL A 151 5.53 -18.79 1.05
CA VAL A 151 4.96 -19.63 2.11
C VAL A 151 3.43 -19.66 2.08
N ALA A 152 2.81 -18.61 1.52
CA ALA A 152 1.37 -18.53 1.36
C ALA A 152 0.97 -17.52 0.26
N THR A 153 -0.28 -17.62 -0.18
CA THR A 153 -0.99 -16.53 -0.86
C THR A 153 -2.15 -16.11 0.01
N VAL A 154 -2.20 -14.83 0.35
CA VAL A 154 -3.25 -14.23 1.18
C VAL A 154 -3.76 -13.02 0.44
N TYR A 155 -4.97 -13.12 -0.10
CA TYR A 155 -5.61 -12.02 -0.83
C TYR A 155 -5.94 -10.87 0.13
N ASN A 156 -5.80 -9.63 -0.36
CA ASN A 156 -6.22 -8.47 0.42
C ASN A 156 -7.73 -8.53 0.68
N GLY A 157 -8.10 -8.20 1.92
CA GLY A 157 -9.50 -8.09 2.35
C GLY A 157 -9.94 -6.63 2.49
N ILE A 158 -11.24 -6.46 2.67
CA ILE A 158 -11.88 -5.20 3.05
C ILE A 158 -12.71 -5.43 4.31
N ASP A 159 -13.01 -4.36 5.05
CA ASP A 159 -14.08 -4.39 6.05
C ASP A 159 -15.42 -4.11 5.33
N PRO A 160 -16.31 -5.12 5.18
CA PRO A 160 -17.59 -4.92 4.51
C PRO A 160 -18.51 -3.96 5.26
N MET A 161 -18.29 -3.73 6.56
CA MET A 161 -19.11 -2.82 7.35
C MET A 161 -18.83 -1.35 7.04
N THR A 162 -17.64 -1.04 6.51
CA THR A 162 -17.27 0.32 6.06
C THR A 162 -17.98 0.70 4.76
N TYR A 163 -18.32 -0.29 3.92
CA TYR A 163 -18.91 -0.05 2.61
C TYR A 163 -20.43 -0.28 2.64
N LYS A 164 -21.18 0.82 2.69
CA LYS A 164 -22.64 0.76 2.62
C LYS A 164 -23.10 0.26 1.25
N PHE A 165 -23.82 -0.85 1.25
CA PHE A 165 -24.48 -1.35 0.06
C PHE A 165 -25.75 -0.54 -0.26
N TYR A 166 -25.88 -0.13 -1.52
CA TYR A 166 -27.06 0.56 -2.04
C TYR A 166 -27.75 -0.34 -3.06
N PRO A 167 -28.93 -0.92 -2.75
CA PRO A 167 -29.63 -1.84 -3.65
C PRO A 167 -30.21 -1.14 -4.89
N GLN A 168 -30.37 0.18 -4.82
CA GLN A 168 -30.83 1.02 -5.92
C GLN A 168 -29.86 2.18 -6.08
N ALA A 169 -29.52 2.51 -7.32
CA ALA A 169 -28.67 3.65 -7.62
C ALA A 169 -29.42 4.96 -7.36
N GLU A 170 -28.78 5.90 -6.65
CA GLU A 170 -29.35 7.23 -6.37
C GLU A 170 -29.19 8.20 -7.56
N SER A 171 -28.37 7.84 -8.55
CA SER A 171 -28.06 8.69 -9.70
C SER A 171 -27.99 7.88 -11.00
N SER A 172 -27.99 8.59 -12.14
CA SER A 172 -27.79 7.99 -13.46
C SER A 172 -26.52 7.15 -13.49
N PRO A 173 -26.52 5.99 -14.18
CA PRO A 173 -25.39 5.09 -14.17
C PRO A 173 -24.17 5.71 -14.87
N TYR A 174 -22.98 5.41 -14.36
CA TYR A 174 -21.70 5.92 -14.85
C TYR A 174 -20.59 4.87 -14.71
N LEU A 175 -19.51 5.06 -15.45
CA LEU A 175 -18.25 4.34 -15.26
C LEU A 175 -17.43 5.00 -14.16
N ALA A 176 -16.79 4.22 -13.31
CA ALA A 176 -15.93 4.72 -12.24
C ALA A 176 -14.49 4.25 -12.43
N PHE A 177 -13.54 5.17 -12.29
CA PHE A 177 -12.13 4.85 -12.11
C PHE A 177 -11.72 5.31 -10.71
N LEU A 178 -11.12 4.41 -9.92
CA LEU A 178 -10.63 4.70 -8.58
C LEU A 178 -9.19 4.19 -8.42
N GLY A 179 -8.25 5.09 -8.18
CA GLY A 179 -6.85 4.76 -7.93
C GLY A 179 -5.88 5.88 -8.31
N ARG A 180 -4.59 5.73 -7.97
CA ARG A 180 -3.56 6.71 -8.37
C ARG A 180 -3.61 6.96 -9.88
N ILE A 181 -3.51 8.23 -10.28
CA ILE A 181 -3.52 8.61 -11.68
C ILE A 181 -2.13 8.41 -12.26
N SER A 182 -1.83 7.18 -12.66
CA SER A 182 -0.52 6.80 -13.18
C SER A 182 -0.62 5.89 -14.40
N PRO A 183 0.43 5.80 -15.24
CA PRO A 183 0.39 5.03 -16.48
C PRO A 183 -0.02 3.56 -16.28
N GLU A 184 0.53 2.91 -15.26
CA GLU A 184 0.26 1.50 -14.93
C GLU A 184 -1.15 1.25 -14.37
N LYS A 185 -1.83 2.29 -13.88
CA LYS A 185 -3.22 2.19 -13.44
C LYS A 185 -4.21 2.38 -14.59
N GLY A 186 -3.77 2.95 -15.72
CA GLY A 186 -4.54 2.89 -16.96
C GLY A 186 -5.73 3.86 -17.05
N ALA A 187 -5.72 4.99 -16.35
CA ALA A 187 -6.82 5.98 -16.41
C ALA A 187 -7.13 6.44 -17.84
N HIS A 188 -6.11 6.58 -18.68
CA HIS A 188 -6.25 6.87 -20.11
C HIS A 188 -7.11 5.83 -20.87
N LEU A 189 -7.01 4.55 -20.50
CA LEU A 189 -7.84 3.49 -21.09
C LEU A 189 -9.29 3.59 -20.62
N ALA A 190 -9.53 3.96 -19.36
CA ALA A 190 -10.89 4.20 -18.86
C ALA A 190 -11.56 5.35 -19.63
N ILE A 191 -10.83 6.43 -19.91
CA ILE A 191 -11.29 7.54 -20.74
C ILE A 191 -11.62 7.07 -22.16
N GLU A 192 -10.75 6.26 -22.76
CA GLU A 192 -11.00 5.71 -24.09
C GLU A 192 -12.27 4.85 -24.14
N ILE A 193 -12.48 4.00 -23.14
CA ILE A 193 -13.71 3.20 -22.99
C ILE A 193 -14.94 4.11 -22.88
N ALA A 194 -14.88 5.15 -22.05
CA ALA A 194 -15.97 6.10 -21.85
C ALA A 194 -16.33 6.82 -23.16
N LYS A 195 -15.33 7.35 -23.87
CA LYS A 195 -15.52 8.03 -25.16
C LYS A 195 -16.14 7.12 -26.22
N ARG A 196 -15.64 5.89 -26.35
CA ARG A 196 -16.14 4.92 -27.35
C ARG A 196 -17.54 4.41 -27.02
N SER A 197 -17.86 4.27 -25.74
CA SER A 197 -19.17 3.79 -25.29
C SER A 197 -20.23 4.88 -25.18
N GLY A 198 -19.84 6.15 -25.14
CA GLY A 198 -20.73 7.28 -24.86
C GLY A 198 -21.13 7.40 -23.39
N TRP A 199 -20.55 6.59 -22.49
CA TRP A 199 -20.86 6.64 -21.07
C TRP A 199 -20.13 7.78 -20.36
N HIS A 200 -20.77 8.29 -19.31
CA HIS A 200 -20.16 9.21 -18.37
C HIS A 200 -19.12 8.48 -17.51
N LEU A 201 -17.95 9.09 -17.29
CA LEU A 201 -16.85 8.56 -16.49
C LEU A 201 -16.49 9.53 -15.37
N LYS A 202 -16.50 9.02 -14.15
CA LYS A 202 -15.98 9.70 -12.97
C LYS A 202 -14.63 9.09 -12.58
N ILE A 203 -13.62 9.94 -12.50
CA ILE A 203 -12.25 9.57 -12.14
C ILE A 203 -11.94 10.15 -10.77
N ALA A 204 -11.59 9.29 -9.82
CA ALA A 204 -11.13 9.67 -8.50
C ALA A 204 -9.77 9.03 -8.18
N GLY A 205 -8.84 9.82 -7.70
CA GLY A 205 -7.45 9.39 -7.53
C GLY A 205 -6.51 10.54 -7.27
N LYS A 206 -5.43 10.27 -6.53
CA LYS A 206 -4.34 11.23 -6.37
C LYS A 206 -3.42 11.24 -7.60
N VAL A 207 -2.77 12.38 -7.84
CA VAL A 207 -1.66 12.53 -8.78
C VAL A 207 -0.38 12.67 -7.95
N ASP A 208 0.51 11.69 -8.01
CA ASP A 208 1.83 11.81 -7.37
C ASP A 208 2.76 12.68 -8.24
N VAL A 209 3.80 13.25 -7.63
CA VAL A 209 4.77 14.13 -8.31
C VAL A 209 5.36 13.48 -9.56
N VAL A 210 5.61 12.17 -9.50
CA VAL A 210 6.16 11.38 -10.62
C VAL A 210 5.17 11.20 -11.77
N ASP A 211 3.88 11.41 -11.55
CA ASP A 211 2.81 11.19 -12.53
C ASP A 211 2.22 12.50 -13.08
N VAL A 212 2.75 13.66 -12.70
CA VAL A 212 2.23 14.96 -13.15
C VAL A 212 2.24 15.08 -14.67
N ASP A 213 3.34 14.67 -15.32
CA ASP A 213 3.44 14.71 -16.77
C ASP A 213 2.42 13.79 -17.44
N TYR A 214 2.19 12.61 -16.87
CA TYR A 214 1.17 11.68 -17.35
C TYR A 214 -0.23 12.29 -17.21
N PHE A 215 -0.54 12.90 -16.07
CA PHE A 215 -1.82 13.57 -15.84
C PHE A 215 -2.05 14.71 -16.84
N GLU A 216 -1.10 15.64 -16.95
CA GLU A 216 -1.21 16.83 -17.80
C GLU A 216 -1.31 16.48 -19.29
N GLN A 217 -0.63 15.43 -19.75
CA GLN A 217 -0.58 15.07 -21.18
C GLN A 217 -1.67 14.08 -21.60
N GLN A 218 -2.00 13.09 -20.76
CA GLN A 218 -2.86 11.95 -21.16
C GLN A 218 -4.25 11.99 -20.52
N ILE A 219 -4.42 12.70 -19.40
CA ILE A 219 -5.68 12.69 -18.63
C ILE A 219 -6.40 14.03 -18.76
N LYS A 220 -5.74 15.10 -18.33
CA LYS A 220 -6.31 16.45 -18.24
C LYS A 220 -6.93 16.97 -19.55
N PRO A 221 -6.35 16.75 -20.74
CA PRO A 221 -6.93 17.23 -22.00
C PRO A 221 -8.27 16.58 -22.35
N HIS A 222 -8.67 15.53 -21.64
CA HIS A 222 -9.91 14.81 -21.86
C HIS A 222 -10.99 15.12 -20.81
N ILE A 223 -10.65 15.85 -19.75
CA ILE A 223 -11.59 16.26 -18.71
C ILE A 223 -12.42 17.43 -19.27
N ASP A 224 -13.68 17.18 -19.55
CA ASP A 224 -14.62 18.18 -20.10
C ASP A 224 -15.69 18.62 -19.08
N GLY A 225 -15.72 17.98 -17.91
CA GLY A 225 -16.71 18.26 -16.86
C GLY A 225 -18.13 17.82 -17.18
N THR A 226 -18.32 17.02 -18.24
CA THR A 226 -19.65 16.56 -18.69
C THR A 226 -19.68 15.08 -19.01
N GLN A 227 -18.81 14.58 -19.89
CA GLN A 227 -18.65 13.14 -20.12
C GLN A 227 -17.55 12.60 -19.21
N ILE A 228 -16.44 13.33 -19.06
CA ILE A 228 -15.29 12.91 -18.28
C ILE A 228 -15.08 13.91 -17.15
N GLU A 229 -15.26 13.45 -15.91
CA GLU A 229 -15.11 14.23 -14.69
C GLU A 229 -13.94 13.71 -13.85
N TYR A 230 -13.13 14.63 -13.31
CA TYR A 230 -12.10 14.32 -12.33
C TYR A 230 -12.47 14.93 -10.98
N LEU A 231 -12.59 14.08 -9.98
CA LEU A 231 -13.09 14.42 -8.65
C LEU A 231 -11.96 14.68 -7.63
N GLY A 232 -10.71 14.54 -8.04
CA GLY A 232 -9.57 14.56 -7.12
C GLY A 232 -9.41 13.27 -6.34
N GLU A 233 -8.67 13.33 -5.24
CA GLU A 233 -8.43 12.18 -4.35
C GLU A 233 -9.70 11.85 -3.54
N ALA A 234 -10.09 10.56 -3.53
CA ALA A 234 -11.24 10.06 -2.76
C ALA A 234 -10.80 9.38 -1.46
N ASN A 235 -11.68 9.42 -0.47
CA ASN A 235 -11.51 8.71 0.80
C ASN A 235 -11.99 7.25 0.75
N HIS A 236 -11.61 6.49 1.77
CA HIS A 236 -12.00 5.09 1.96
C HIS A 236 -13.34 4.94 2.68
#